data_AF-A0A0Q0VAQ6-F1
#
_entry.id   AF-A0A0Q0VAQ6-F1
#
_cell.length_a   1.000
_cell.length_b   1.000
_cell.length_c   1.000
_cell.angle_alpha   90.00
_cell.angle_beta   90.00
_cell.angle_gamma   90.00
#
_symmetry.space_group_name_H-M   'P 1'
#
loop_
_entity.id
_entity.type
_entity.pdbx_description
1 polymer ?
#
loop_
_entity_poly.entity_id
_entity_poly.type
_entity_poly.pdbx_seq_one_letter_code
_entity_poly.pdbx_strand_id
1 'polypeptide(L)'
;MSDLYHSIYTKLEKIGVLEVRQYAVIENNPHVPLCIDRLSDDMFALSQNPVIEGVLVADPDIEIKVYHDQKRAEPLVYQDRLVRKIVYPRAGVVDLGVKNELMEFLDRWLTDLIEQGFIRNQ
;
A
#
# COMPACT_ATOMS: atom_id res chain seq x y z
N MET A 1 -11.66 8.44 17.08
CA MET A 1 -10.92 7.48 16.25
C MET A 1 -11.02 7.96 14.83
N SER A 2 -9.90 8.31 14.20
CA SER A 2 -9.87 8.61 12.77
C SER A 2 -10.33 7.36 12.01
N ASP A 3 -11.15 7.55 10.99
CA ASP A 3 -11.55 6.45 10.13
C ASP A 3 -10.41 6.12 9.15
N LEU A 4 -9.47 5.30 9.62
CA LEU A 4 -8.29 4.93 8.84
C LEU A 4 -8.65 4.27 7.50
N TYR A 5 -9.78 3.57 7.40
CA TYR A 5 -10.19 2.93 6.15
C TYR A 5 -10.49 3.95 5.06
N HIS A 6 -11.24 5.00 5.40
CA HIS A 6 -11.53 6.10 4.47
C HIS A 6 -10.31 6.97 4.21
N SER A 7 -9.45 7.18 5.22
CA SER A 7 -8.17 7.90 5.07
C SER A 7 -7.27 7.21 4.06
N ILE A 8 -7.04 5.90 4.20
CA ILE A 8 -6.23 5.11 3.26
C ILE A 8 -6.83 5.19 1.86
N TYR A 9 -8.14 4.96 1.70
CA TYR A 9 -8.80 5.06 0.40
C TYR A 9 -8.55 6.42 -0.27
N THR A 10 -8.75 7.50 0.46
CA THR A 10 -8.58 8.87 -0.05
C THR A 10 -7.13 9.13 -0.47
N LYS A 11 -6.16 8.58 0.25
CA LYS A 11 -4.73 8.70 -0.10
C LYS A 11 -4.39 7.88 -1.34
N LEU A 12 -4.91 6.66 -1.48
CA LEU A 12 -4.76 5.85 -2.69
C LEU A 12 -5.34 6.55 -3.91
N GLU A 13 -6.53 7.16 -3.76
CA GLU A 13 -7.16 7.99 -4.78
C GLU A 13 -6.28 9.18 -5.15
N LYS A 14 -5.77 9.92 -4.15
CA LYS A 14 -4.89 11.08 -4.36
C LYS A 14 -3.58 10.72 -5.06
N ILE A 15 -2.96 9.59 -4.74
CA ILE A 15 -1.74 9.10 -5.40
C ILE A 15 -2.04 8.68 -6.85
N GLY A 16 -3.29 8.32 -7.16
CA GLY A 16 -3.71 7.80 -8.47
C GLY A 16 -3.57 6.28 -8.59
N VAL A 17 -3.52 5.57 -7.46
CA VAL A 17 -3.42 4.09 -7.42
C VAL A 17 -4.66 3.46 -8.03
N LEU A 18 -5.85 3.99 -7.71
CA LEU A 18 -7.14 3.40 -8.10
C LEU A 18 -7.39 3.41 -9.62
N GLU A 19 -6.64 4.20 -10.37
CA GLU A 19 -6.75 4.34 -11.84
C GLU A 19 -5.77 3.44 -12.60
N VAL A 20 -4.87 2.74 -11.91
CA VAL A 20 -3.90 1.84 -12.52
C VAL A 20 -4.64 0.63 -13.10
N ARG A 21 -4.49 0.39 -14.41
CA ARG A 21 -5.18 -0.72 -15.09
C ARG A 21 -4.52 -2.07 -14.89
N GLN A 22 -3.19 -2.10 -14.82
CA GLN A 22 -2.40 -3.32 -14.66
C GLN A 22 -1.16 -3.03 -13.83
N TYR A 23 -0.34 -2.08 -14.26
CA TYR A 23 0.91 -1.72 -13.60
C TYR A 23 1.22 -0.23 -13.83
N ALA A 24 1.86 0.41 -12.87
CA ALA A 24 2.45 1.73 -13.01
C ALA A 24 3.67 1.91 -12.09
N VAL A 25 4.58 2.79 -12.49
CA VAL A 25 5.67 3.27 -11.64
C VAL A 25 5.56 4.79 -11.55
N ILE A 26 5.66 5.32 -10.34
CA ILE A 26 5.80 6.76 -10.11
C ILE A 26 7.27 7.00 -9.73
N GLU A 27 8.01 7.58 -10.69
CA GLU A 27 9.39 8.04 -10.49
C GLU A 27 9.40 9.37 -9.74
N ASN A 28 10.25 9.52 -8.72
CA ASN A 28 10.29 10.75 -7.92
C ASN A 28 11.65 10.96 -7.25
N ASN A 29 12.67 11.32 -8.03
CA ASN A 29 14.03 11.52 -7.52
C ASN A 29 14.08 12.62 -6.43
N PRO A 30 14.82 12.41 -5.33
CA PRO A 30 15.79 11.32 -5.07
C PRO A 30 15.21 10.08 -4.37
N HIS A 31 13.88 9.96 -4.26
CA HIS A 31 13.22 8.86 -3.56
C HIS A 31 13.14 7.60 -4.42
N VAL A 32 13.02 6.44 -3.74
CA VAL A 32 12.83 5.15 -4.41
C VAL A 32 11.48 5.15 -5.14
N PRO A 33 11.41 4.73 -6.42
CA PRO A 33 10.17 4.74 -7.18
C PRO A 33 9.08 3.89 -6.52
N LEU A 34 7.84 4.37 -6.59
CA LEU A 34 6.67 3.62 -6.13
C LEU A 34 6.16 2.75 -7.26
N CYS A 35 6.22 1.44 -7.09
CA CYS A 35 5.61 0.47 -7.99
C CYS A 35 4.18 0.17 -7.54
N ILE A 36 3.27 0.12 -8.52
CA ILE A 36 1.85 -0.11 -8.31
C ILE A 36 1.40 -1.24 -9.24
N ASP A 37 0.93 -2.34 -8.67
CA ASP A 37 0.38 -3.47 -9.39
C ASP A 37 -1.11 -3.62 -9.08
N ARG A 38 -1.94 -3.83 -10.11
CA ARG A 38 -3.34 -4.20 -9.92
C ARG A 38 -3.47 -5.72 -9.97
N LEU A 39 -3.72 -6.33 -8.82
CA LEU A 39 -3.83 -7.78 -8.67
C LEU A 39 -5.21 -8.30 -9.08
N SER A 40 -6.26 -7.51 -8.83
CA SER A 40 -7.62 -7.77 -9.30
C SER A 40 -8.42 -6.46 -9.33
N ASP A 41 -9.74 -6.53 -9.56
CA ASP A 41 -10.53 -5.31 -9.71
C ASP A 41 -10.53 -4.40 -8.47
N ASP A 42 -10.37 -5.01 -7.30
CA ASP A 42 -10.47 -4.40 -5.99
C ASP A 42 -9.24 -4.68 -5.11
N MET A 43 -8.13 -5.13 -5.71
CA MET A 43 -6.87 -5.39 -5.01
C MET A 43 -5.68 -4.80 -5.75
N PHE A 44 -4.82 -4.13 -4.99
CA PHE A 44 -3.59 -3.52 -5.47
C PHE A 44 -2.41 -3.94 -4.60
N ALA A 45 -1.22 -4.03 -5.18
CA ALA A 45 0.03 -4.11 -4.45
C ALA A 45 0.82 -2.81 -4.65
N LEU A 46 1.41 -2.32 -3.56
CA LEU A 46 2.30 -1.16 -3.56
C LEU A 46 3.66 -1.58 -3.04
N SER A 47 4.72 -1.20 -3.74
CA SER A 47 6.08 -1.50 -3.29
C SER A 47 7.09 -0.40 -3.57
N GLN A 48 8.08 -0.29 -2.68
CA GLN A 48 9.34 0.41 -2.95
C GLN A 48 10.47 -0.62 -2.86
N ASN A 49 11.37 -0.59 -3.84
CA ASN A 49 12.43 -1.60 -3.98
C ASN A 49 13.83 -0.95 -3.94
N PRO A 50 14.32 -0.47 -2.78
CA PRO A 50 15.67 0.07 -2.67
C PRO A 50 16.75 -0.96 -2.99
N VAL A 51 17.91 -0.46 -3.46
CA VAL A 51 19.14 -1.25 -3.57
C VAL A 51 19.92 -1.14 -2.27
N ILE A 52 20.05 -2.25 -1.54
CA ILE A 52 20.83 -2.35 -0.30
C ILE A 52 21.97 -3.34 -0.55
N GLU A 53 23.22 -2.90 -0.36
CA GLU A 53 24.42 -3.73 -0.58
C GLU A 53 24.46 -4.37 -1.99
N GLY A 54 23.92 -3.66 -3.00
CA GLY A 54 23.88 -4.12 -4.39
C GLY A 54 22.72 -5.08 -4.72
N VAL A 55 21.80 -5.32 -3.78
CA VAL A 55 20.63 -6.20 -3.98
C VAL A 55 19.34 -5.39 -3.87
N LEU A 56 18.40 -5.62 -4.80
CA LEU A 56 17.04 -5.07 -4.69
C LEU A 56 16.28 -5.77 -3.56
N VAL A 57 15.72 -4.96 -2.66
CA VAL A 57 14.99 -5.44 -1.48
C VAL A 57 13.61 -4.78 -1.48
N ALA A 58 12.55 -5.57 -1.31
CA ALA A 58 11.21 -5.02 -1.06
C ALA A 58 11.15 -4.39 0.33
N ASP A 59 10.91 -3.08 0.39
CA ASP A 59 10.82 -2.30 1.62
C ASP A 59 9.99 -1.02 1.41
N PRO A 60 8.65 -1.07 1.66
CA PRO A 60 7.83 -2.26 1.89
C PRO A 60 7.25 -2.84 0.58
N ASP A 61 6.61 -4.01 0.67
CA ASP A 61 5.61 -4.55 -0.29
C ASP A 61 4.30 -4.84 0.47
N ILE A 62 3.18 -4.27 -0.01
CA ILE A 62 1.87 -4.31 0.66
C ILE A 62 0.75 -4.62 -0.32
N GLU A 63 -0.03 -5.66 -0.04
CA GLU A 63 -1.30 -5.94 -0.71
C GLU A 63 -2.46 -5.25 0.01
N ILE A 64 -3.34 -4.61 -0.74
CA ILE A 64 -4.41 -3.76 -0.23
C ILE A 64 -5.73 -4.15 -0.90
N LYS A 65 -6.78 -4.34 -0.08
CA LYS A 65 -8.17 -4.46 -0.54
C LYS A 65 -8.82 -3.10 -0.58
N VAL A 66 -9.57 -2.83 -1.65
CA VAL A 66 -10.33 -1.59 -1.84
C VAL A 66 -11.82 -1.92 -1.97
N TYR A 67 -12.65 -1.22 -1.21
CA TYR A 67 -14.10 -1.29 -1.28
C TYR A 67 -14.63 0.00 -1.91
N HIS A 68 -14.69 0.04 -3.24
CA HIS A 68 -15.02 1.25 -4.02
C HIS A 68 -16.36 1.88 -3.60
N ASP A 69 -17.41 1.07 -3.45
CA ASP A 69 -18.75 1.56 -3.07
C ASP A 69 -18.78 2.23 -1.69
N GLN A 70 -17.88 1.82 -0.80
CA GLN A 70 -17.77 2.33 0.56
C GLN A 70 -16.69 3.41 0.70
N LYS A 71 -15.86 3.65 -0.33
CA LYS A 71 -14.66 4.47 -0.25
C LYS A 71 -13.75 4.11 0.93
N ARG A 72 -13.50 2.81 1.09
CA ARG A 72 -12.69 2.24 2.17
C ARG A 72 -11.59 1.35 1.61
N ALA A 73 -10.46 1.28 2.29
CA ALA A 73 -9.39 0.35 1.95
C ALA A 73 -8.74 -0.22 3.22
N GLU A 74 -8.18 -1.41 3.12
CA GLU A 74 -7.45 -2.08 4.20
C GLU A 74 -6.28 -2.90 3.67
N PRO A 75 -5.18 -3.03 4.43
CA PRO A 75 -4.09 -3.93 4.08
C PRO A 75 -4.51 -5.39 4.29
N LEU A 76 -3.95 -6.28 3.48
CA LEU A 76 -4.14 -7.73 3.55
C LEU A 76 -2.84 -8.44 3.92
N VAL A 77 -1.76 -8.08 3.24
CA VAL A 77 -0.44 -8.67 3.38
C VAL A 77 0.59 -7.54 3.41
N TYR A 78 1.58 -7.69 4.26
CA TYR A 78 2.79 -6.87 4.28
C TYR A 78 4.00 -7.79 4.24
N GLN A 79 5.01 -7.40 3.48
CA GLN A 79 6.29 -8.07 3.42
C GLN A 79 7.43 -7.06 3.34
N ASP A 80 8.49 -7.33 4.10
CA ASP A 80 9.81 -6.75 3.91
C ASP A 80 10.87 -7.87 3.91
N ARG A 81 12.15 -7.49 4.00
CA ARG A 81 13.27 -8.45 4.05
C ARG A 81 13.23 -9.43 5.23
N LEU A 82 12.64 -9.03 6.36
CA LEU A 82 12.73 -9.74 7.64
C LEU A 82 11.42 -10.41 8.02
N VAL A 83 10.29 -9.82 7.64
CA VAL A 83 8.98 -10.17 8.18
C VAL A 83 7.93 -10.24 7.07
N ARG A 84 7.03 -11.23 7.21
CA ARG A 84 5.77 -11.32 6.46
C ARG A 84 4.60 -11.34 7.44
N LYS A 85 3.61 -10.47 7.22
CA LYS A 85 2.40 -10.35 8.02
C LYS A 85 1.16 -10.56 7.15
N ILE A 86 0.17 -11.28 7.66
CA ILE A 86 -1.07 -11.63 6.95
C ILE A 86 -2.25 -11.35 7.86
N VAL A 87 -3.15 -10.45 7.44
CA VAL A 87 -4.34 -10.04 8.22
C VAL A 87 -5.35 -11.17 8.34
N TYR A 88 -5.57 -11.91 7.25
CA TYR A 88 -6.51 -13.04 7.19
C TYR A 88 -5.75 -14.34 6.90
N PRO A 89 -5.10 -14.96 7.91
CA PRO A 89 -4.21 -16.10 7.68
C PRO A 89 -4.94 -17.37 7.21
N ARG A 90 -6.25 -17.44 7.45
CA ARG A 90 -7.14 -18.50 6.97
C ARG A 90 -8.59 -18.01 6.94
N ALA A 91 -9.43 -18.67 6.16
CA ALA A 91 -10.84 -18.29 6.02
C ALA A 91 -11.55 -18.16 7.38
N GLY A 92 -12.26 -17.06 7.56
CA GLY A 92 -13.01 -16.76 8.79
C GLY A 92 -12.15 -16.36 10.00
N VAL A 93 -10.84 -16.24 9.85
CA VAL A 93 -9.94 -15.79 10.92
C VAL A 93 -9.29 -14.47 10.55
N VAL A 94 -9.33 -13.52 11.49
CA VAL A 94 -8.65 -12.24 11.41
C VAL A 94 -7.66 -12.12 12.56
N ASP A 95 -6.42 -11.75 12.24
CA ASP A 95 -5.46 -11.31 13.24
C ASP A 95 -5.65 -9.80 13.46
N LEU A 96 -6.38 -9.43 14.51
CA LEU A 96 -6.68 -8.02 14.81
C LEU A 96 -5.44 -7.22 15.19
N GLY A 97 -4.42 -7.87 15.77
CA GLY A 97 -3.17 -7.20 16.13
C GLY A 97 -2.42 -6.77 14.87
N VAL A 98 -2.23 -7.72 13.96
CA VAL A 98 -1.62 -7.45 12.64
C VAL A 98 -2.46 -6.45 11.84
N LYS A 99 -3.79 -6.59 11.86
CA LYS A 99 -4.69 -5.68 11.14
C LYS A 99 -4.50 -4.23 11.59
N ASN A 100 -4.57 -3.98 12.89
CA ASN A 100 -4.46 -2.63 13.43
C ASN A 100 -3.08 -2.04 13.16
N GLU A 101 -2.02 -2.83 13.35
CA GLU A 101 -0.65 -2.42 13.07
C GLU A 101 -0.46 -2.01 11.60
N LEU A 102 -0.93 -2.86 10.67
CA LEU A 102 -0.78 -2.58 9.24
C LEU A 102 -1.66 -1.42 8.78
N MET A 103 -2.85 -1.22 9.37
CA MET A 103 -3.69 -0.05 9.08
C MET A 103 -2.97 1.26 9.45
N GLU A 104 -2.36 1.32 10.64
CA GLU A 104 -1.61 2.49 11.09
C GLU A 104 -0.31 2.71 10.30
N PHE A 105 0.37 1.63 9.92
CA PHE A 105 1.54 1.69 9.07
C PHE A 105 1.19 2.21 7.67
N LEU A 106 0.22 1.60 6.99
CA LEU A 106 -0.19 1.97 5.65
C LEU A 106 -0.70 3.41 5.61
N ASP A 107 -1.51 3.83 6.58
CA ASP A 107 -1.99 5.21 6.65
C ASP A 107 -0.85 6.24 6.74
N ARG A 108 0.16 5.97 7.56
CA ARG A 108 1.35 6.82 7.70
C ARG A 108 2.21 6.80 6.45
N TRP A 109 2.54 5.62 5.94
CA TRP A 109 3.39 5.48 4.76
C TRP A 109 2.79 6.16 3.52
N LEU A 110 1.46 6.05 3.31
CA LEU A 110 0.79 6.77 2.23
C LEU A 110 0.84 8.30 2.43
N THR A 111 0.77 8.79 3.67
CA THR A 111 1.00 10.22 3.96
C THR A 111 2.40 10.63 3.54
N ASP A 112 3.42 9.86 3.95
CA ASP A 112 4.82 10.15 3.64
C ASP A 112 5.06 10.16 2.12
N LEU A 113 4.48 9.21 1.38
CA LEU A 113 4.55 9.19 -0.09
C LEU A 113 3.92 10.45 -0.71
N ILE A 114 2.76 10.89 -0.21
CA ILE A 114 2.11 12.10 -0.69
C ILE A 114 2.96 13.34 -0.38
N GLU A 115 3.55 13.43 0.81
CA GLU A 115 4.42 14.53 1.22
C GLU A 115 5.73 14.56 0.41
N GLN A 116 6.25 13.40 0.03
CA GLN A 116 7.39 13.26 -0.88
C GLN A 116 7.05 13.63 -2.32
N GLY A 117 5.77 13.72 -2.70
CA GLY A 117 5.33 14.13 -4.02
C GLY A 117 4.95 12.98 -4.97
N PHE A 118 4.73 11.76 -4.45
CA PHE A 118 4.22 10.64 -5.26
C PHE A 118 2.73 10.84 -5.59
N ILE A 119 2.44 11.69 -6.57
CA ILE A 119 1.10 12.00 -7.05
C ILE A 119 1.09 11.85 -8.58
N ARG A 120 0.30 10.91 -9.10
CA ARG A 120 0.21 10.64 -10.55
C ARG A 120 -0.66 11.66 -11.29
N ASN A 121 -1.69 12.18 -10.63
CA ASN A 121 -2.65 13.11 -11.21
C ASN A 121 -2.31 14.54 -10.76
N GLN A 122 -1.44 15.21 -11.52
CA GLN A 122 -1.21 16.65 -11.42
C GLN A 122 -1.86 17.40 -12.58
#